data_AF-A0A5E7ZN91-F1
#
_entry.id   AF-A0A5E7ZN91-F1
#
_cell.length_a   1.000
_cell.length_b   1.000
_cell.length_c   1.000
_cell.angle_alpha   90.00
_cell.angle_beta   90.00
_cell.angle_gamma   90.00
#
_symmetry.space_group_name_H-M   'P 1'
#
loop_
_entity.id
_entity.type
_entity.pdbx_description
1 polymer ?
#
loop_
_entity_poly.entity_id
_entity_poly.type
_entity_poly.pdbx_seq_one_letter_code
_entity_poly.pdbx_strand_id
1 'polypeptide(L)'
;MLAAALILGLAGQTEPFAGELKERLASPIDATLTTTKRPYDLEVCLADAITMLGIPTVLRDGPDNLVIGAASANVFNATVSVIRTGEGSQILIRVKGKGFNDRVTSRVRQCL
;
A
#
# COMPACT_ATOMS: atom_id res chain seq x y z
N MET A 1 -11.40 51.38 18.80
CA MET A 1 -11.03 50.64 17.57
C MET A 1 -9.96 49.64 17.95
N LEU A 2 -10.32 48.36 18.13
CA LEU A 2 -9.36 47.26 18.26
C LEU A 2 -9.72 46.22 17.19
N ALA A 3 -8.78 46.00 16.27
CA ALA A 3 -8.86 44.98 15.24
C ALA A 3 -8.64 43.60 15.89
N ALA A 4 -9.66 42.75 15.86
CA ALA A 4 -9.53 41.35 16.24
C ALA A 4 -9.13 40.54 15.00
N ALA A 5 -7.95 39.95 15.09
CA ALA A 5 -7.25 39.27 14.01
C ALA A 5 -7.98 38.03 13.50
N LEU A 6 -7.98 37.92 12.17
CA LEU A 6 -8.38 36.78 11.38
C LEU A 6 -7.41 35.61 11.65
N ILE A 7 -7.84 34.57 12.36
CA ILE A 7 -7.14 33.27 12.39
C ILE A 7 -7.96 32.32 11.51
N LEU A 8 -7.76 32.42 10.19
CA LEU A 8 -8.08 31.34 9.26
C LEU A 8 -6.93 30.34 9.32
N GLY A 9 -6.99 29.46 10.33
CA GLY A 9 -6.10 28.32 10.45
C GLY A 9 -6.26 27.40 9.24
N LEU A 10 -5.13 27.03 8.65
CA LEU A 10 -5.02 26.19 7.47
C LEU A 10 -5.84 24.90 7.61
N ALA A 11 -6.95 24.80 6.89
CA ALA A 11 -7.59 23.52 6.64
C ALA A 11 -6.61 22.65 5.82
N GLY A 12 -6.18 21.55 6.43
CA GLY A 12 -5.13 20.68 5.93
C GLY A 12 -5.46 20.10 4.56
N GLN A 13 -4.58 20.32 3.58
CA GLN A 13 -4.63 19.71 2.25
C GLN A 13 -4.10 18.26 2.24
N THR A 14 -4.25 17.50 3.33
CA THR A 14 -3.75 16.11 3.46
C THR A 14 -4.72 15.07 2.92
N GLU A 15 -5.87 15.47 2.38
CA GLU A 15 -6.91 14.56 1.89
C GLU A 15 -6.57 13.71 0.64
N PRO A 16 -5.79 14.15 -0.36
CA PRO A 16 -5.71 13.41 -1.62
C PRO A 16 -5.05 12.05 -1.47
N PHE A 17 -4.06 11.91 -0.59
CA PHE A 17 -3.29 10.68 -0.43
C PHE A 17 -4.07 9.58 0.31
N ALA A 18 -4.77 9.92 1.39
CA ALA A 18 -5.56 8.96 2.16
C ALA A 18 -6.80 8.49 1.38
N GLY A 19 -7.45 9.41 0.65
CA GLY A 19 -8.58 9.08 -0.22
C GLY A 19 -8.20 8.12 -1.34
N GLU A 20 -7.08 8.37 -2.02
CA GLU A 20 -6.63 7.55 -3.14
C GLU A 20 -6.15 6.17 -2.69
N LEU A 21 -5.46 6.05 -1.56
CA LEU A 21 -5.16 4.74 -0.97
C LEU A 21 -6.42 3.95 -0.64
N LYS A 22 -7.41 4.60 -0.02
CA LYS A 22 -8.69 3.97 0.36
C LYS A 22 -9.41 3.44 -0.88
N GLU A 23 -9.47 4.25 -1.93
CA GLU A 23 -10.05 3.85 -3.22
C GLU A 23 -9.29 2.66 -3.82
N ARG A 24 -7.95 2.67 -3.75
CA ARG A 24 -7.12 1.56 -4.21
C ARG A 24 -7.37 0.28 -3.41
N LEU A 25 -7.48 0.36 -2.08
CA LEU A 25 -7.78 -0.80 -1.23
C LEU A 25 -9.18 -1.36 -1.46
N ALA A 26 -10.15 -0.52 -1.85
CA ALA A 26 -11.51 -0.93 -2.18
C ALA A 26 -11.64 -1.61 -3.56
N SER A 27 -10.63 -1.47 -4.42
CA SER A 27 -10.64 -2.11 -5.73
C SER A 27 -10.50 -3.65 -5.66
N PRO A 28 -10.91 -4.36 -6.74
CA PRO A 28 -10.76 -5.81 -6.83
C PRO A 28 -9.32 -6.28 -6.60
N ILE A 29 -9.18 -7.46 -5.99
CA ILE A 29 -7.90 -8.13 -5.82
C ILE A 29 -7.50 -8.75 -7.16
N ASP A 30 -6.30 -8.42 -7.64
CA ASP A 30 -5.77 -8.91 -8.90
C ASP A 30 -5.06 -10.26 -8.75
N ALA A 31 -4.49 -10.52 -7.57
CA ALA A 31 -3.90 -11.81 -7.21
C ALA A 31 -3.88 -12.03 -5.69
N THR A 32 -4.02 -13.29 -5.28
CA THR A 32 -3.88 -13.73 -3.89
C THR A 32 -2.79 -14.77 -3.81
N LEU A 33 -1.85 -14.60 -2.88
CA LEU A 33 -0.76 -15.53 -2.60
C LEU A 33 -0.71 -15.87 -1.11
N THR A 34 -0.03 -16.97 -0.77
CA THR A 34 0.17 -17.41 0.61
C THR A 34 1.62 -17.81 0.85
N THR A 35 2.09 -17.66 2.07
CA THR A 35 3.44 -18.06 2.52
C THR A 35 3.40 -18.40 4.01
N THR A 36 4.36 -19.20 4.49
CA THR A 36 4.57 -19.47 5.92
C THR A 36 5.32 -18.35 6.64
N LYS A 37 5.91 -17.40 5.89
CA LYS A 37 6.60 -16.23 6.44
C LYS A 37 5.64 -15.29 7.15
N ARG A 38 6.15 -14.57 8.15
CA ARG A 38 5.37 -13.55 8.89
C ARG A 38 5.35 -12.23 8.10
N PRO A 39 4.36 -11.35 8.33
CA PRO A 39 4.28 -10.07 7.62
C PRO A 39 5.57 -9.24 7.72
N TYR A 40 6.16 -9.17 8.91
CA TYR A 40 7.42 -8.44 9.14
C TYR A 40 8.59 -8.98 8.30
N ASP A 41 8.69 -10.30 8.14
CA ASP A 41 9.77 -10.95 7.40
C ASP A 41 9.66 -10.69 5.88
N LEU A 42 8.48 -10.27 5.41
CA LEU A 42 8.17 -10.02 4.00
C LEU A 42 8.31 -8.55 3.61
N GLU A 43 8.24 -7.62 4.57
CA GLU A 43 8.06 -6.19 4.31
C GLU A 43 9.07 -5.61 3.31
N VAL A 44 10.36 -5.84 3.55
CA VAL A 44 11.43 -5.27 2.71
C VAL A 44 11.39 -5.84 1.30
N CYS A 45 11.23 -7.16 1.15
CA CYS A 45 11.19 -7.79 -0.17
C CYS A 45 9.94 -7.37 -0.95
N LEU A 46 8.79 -7.30 -0.29
CA LEU A 46 7.55 -6.87 -0.92
C LEU A 46 7.58 -5.39 -1.32
N ALA A 47 8.20 -4.53 -0.50
CA ALA A 47 8.43 -3.13 -0.86
C ALA A 47 9.30 -3.02 -2.12
N ASP A 48 10.42 -3.75 -2.17
CA ASP A 48 11.30 -3.79 -3.34
C ASP A 48 10.58 -4.30 -4.60
N ALA A 49 9.78 -5.37 -4.47
CA ALA A 49 9.06 -5.99 -5.57
C ALA A 49 8.16 -5.00 -6.34
N ILE A 50 7.64 -3.97 -5.67
CA ILE A 50 6.73 -2.98 -6.25
C ILE A 50 7.36 -1.61 -6.54
N THR A 51 8.64 -1.39 -6.23
CA THR A 51 9.37 -0.11 -6.48
C THR A 51 9.31 0.35 -7.93
N MET A 52 9.26 -0.60 -8.86
CA MET A 52 9.13 -0.33 -10.29
C MET A 52 7.83 0.39 -10.69
N LEU A 53 6.86 0.48 -9.77
CA LEU A 53 5.58 1.19 -9.97
C LEU A 53 5.52 2.52 -9.20
N GLY A 54 6.54 2.86 -8.42
CA GLY A 54 6.58 4.08 -7.64
C GLY A 54 7.35 3.94 -6.33
N ILE A 55 7.33 5.00 -5.53
CA ILE A 55 7.96 5.02 -4.22
C ILE A 55 7.12 4.15 -3.27
N PRO A 56 7.70 3.12 -2.63
CA PRO A 56 6.97 2.28 -1.70
C PRO A 56 6.74 3.04 -0.38
N THR A 57 5.50 2.98 0.10
CA THR A 57 5.08 3.47 1.41
C THR A 57 4.50 2.30 2.18
N VAL A 58 5.04 2.03 3.36
CA VAL A 58 4.56 0.98 4.26
C VAL A 58 3.63 1.58 5.30
N LEU A 59 2.47 0.97 5.46
CA LEU A 59 1.48 1.29 6.48
C LEU A 59 1.24 0.04 7.31
N ARG A 60 1.50 0.11 8.61
CA ARG A 60 1.33 -1.02 9.52
C ARG A 60 0.04 -0.84 10.32
N ASP A 61 -0.74 -1.90 10.39
CA ASP A 61 -1.89 -2.01 11.28
C ASP A 61 -1.57 -3.09 12.33
N GLY A 62 -0.82 -2.68 13.35
CA GLY A 62 -0.26 -3.59 14.34
C GLY A 62 0.89 -4.47 13.83
N PRO A 63 1.25 -5.54 14.58
CA PRO A 63 2.33 -6.45 14.21
C PRO A 63 1.95 -7.48 13.13
N ASP A 64 0.64 -7.67 12.91
CA ASP A 64 0.10 -8.78 12.15
C ASP A 64 -0.40 -8.39 10.75
N ASN A 65 -0.57 -7.09 10.48
CA ASN A 65 -1.06 -6.62 9.20
C ASN A 65 -0.22 -5.45 8.69
N LEU A 66 0.08 -5.47 7.40
CA LEU A 66 0.68 -4.31 6.74
C LEU A 66 0.16 -4.14 5.33
N VAL A 67 0.16 -2.91 4.87
CA VAL A 67 -0.14 -2.52 3.50
C VAL A 67 1.07 -1.80 2.95
N ILE A 68 1.58 -2.24 1.81
CA ILE A 68 2.62 -1.54 1.07
C ILE A 68 2.00 -0.98 -0.19
N GLY A 69 2.02 0.34 -0.34
CA GLY A 69 1.56 1.00 -1.56
C GLY A 69 2.73 1.55 -2.35
N ALA A 70 2.75 1.37 -3.66
CA ALA A 70 3.70 2.03 -4.56
C ALA A 70 3.02 3.23 -5.23
N ALA A 71 3.50 4.44 -4.96
CA ALA A 71 2.90 5.67 -5.46
C ALA A 71 3.83 6.44 -6.41
N SER A 72 3.24 7.03 -7.45
CA SER A 72 3.90 8.01 -8.32
C SER A 72 3.01 9.24 -8.44
N ALA A 73 3.57 10.44 -8.24
CA ALA A 73 2.83 11.70 -8.29
C ALA A 73 1.52 11.69 -7.45
N ASN A 74 1.59 11.13 -6.23
CA ASN A 74 0.47 10.97 -5.29
C ASN A 74 -0.65 10.01 -5.74
N VAL A 75 -0.36 9.09 -6.65
CA VAL A 75 -1.29 8.04 -7.09
C VAL A 75 -0.68 6.66 -6.85
N PHE A 76 -1.36 5.80 -6.09
CA PHE A 76 -1.04 4.41 -5.83
C PHE A 76 -1.26 3.57 -7.09
N ASN A 77 -0.16 3.20 -7.71
CA ASN A 77 -0.14 2.30 -8.87
C ASN A 77 -0.23 0.83 -8.45
N ALA A 78 0.16 0.50 -7.22
CA ALA A 78 -0.08 -0.82 -6.65
C ALA A 78 -0.22 -0.78 -5.15
N THR A 79 -0.96 -1.74 -4.59
CA THR A 79 -0.95 -2.06 -3.17
C THR A 79 -0.76 -3.56 -2.96
N VAL A 80 0.00 -3.90 -1.94
CA VAL A 80 0.20 -5.25 -1.44
C VAL A 80 -0.23 -5.26 0.01
N SER A 81 -1.34 -5.91 0.32
CA SER A 81 -1.78 -6.12 1.70
C SER A 81 -1.28 -7.47 2.18
N VAL A 82 -0.68 -7.52 3.36
CA VAL A 82 -0.23 -8.76 4.01
C VAL A 82 -1.01 -8.90 5.30
N ILE A 83 -1.72 -10.02 5.42
CA ILE A 83 -2.60 -10.32 6.55
C ILE A 83 -2.06 -11.59 7.20
N ARG A 84 -1.78 -11.53 8.50
CA ARG A 84 -1.41 -12.72 9.26
C ARG A 84 -2.54 -13.74 9.23
N THR A 85 -2.19 -14.98 8.92
CA THR A 85 -3.05 -16.14 9.09
C THR A 85 -2.44 -17.07 10.14
N GLY A 86 -3.18 -18.07 10.62
CA GLY A 86 -2.68 -18.99 11.67
C GLY A 86 -1.31 -19.59 11.33
N GLU A 87 -1.14 -20.04 10.08
CA GLU A 87 0.07 -20.74 9.63
C GLU A 87 1.10 -19.84 8.91
N GLY A 88 0.81 -18.55 8.69
CA GLY A 88 1.70 -17.68 7.94
C GLY A 88 1.05 -16.35 7.55
N SER A 89 1.13 -15.99 6.28
CA SER A 89 0.55 -14.75 5.75
C SER A 89 -0.20 -14.99 4.44
N GLN A 90 -1.31 -14.27 4.28
CA GLN A 90 -2.00 -14.08 3.01
C GLN A 90 -1.59 -12.73 2.42
N ILE A 91 -1.31 -12.72 1.12
CA ILE A 91 -0.84 -11.55 0.39
C ILE A 91 -1.83 -11.22 -0.70
N LEU A 92 -2.41 -10.02 -0.65
CA LEU A 92 -3.41 -9.52 -1.58
C LEU A 92 -2.79 -8.43 -2.44
N ILE A 93 -2.69 -8.69 -3.73
CA ILE A 93 -2.06 -7.79 -4.70
C ILE A 93 -3.14 -7.05 -5.46
N ARG A 94 -2.96 -5.74 -5.58
CA ARG A 94 -3.78 -4.87 -6.41
C ARG A 94 -2.84 -4.02 -7.27
N VAL A 95 -2.92 -4.10 -8.60
CA VAL A 95 -2.14 -3.29 -9.55
C VAL A 95 -3.03 -2.47 -10.49
N LYS A 96 -2.72 -1.18 -10.65
CA LYS A 96 -3.39 -0.27 -11.58
C LYS A 96 -2.75 -0.40 -12.96
N GLY A 97 -3.57 -0.59 -13.99
CA GLY A 97 -3.14 -0.68 -15.39
C GLY A 97 -2.96 -2.12 -15.88
N LYS A 98 -3.37 -2.36 -17.14
CA LYS A 98 -3.31 -3.68 -17.78
C LYS A 98 -1.85 -4.05 -18.08
N GLY A 99 -1.41 -5.24 -17.67
CA GLY A 99 -0.09 -5.82 -17.99
C GLY A 99 0.96 -5.77 -16.88
N PHE A 100 0.77 -4.96 -15.83
CA PHE A 100 1.70 -4.94 -14.69
C PHE A 100 1.42 -6.04 -13.66
N ASN A 101 0.20 -6.57 -13.63
CA ASN A 101 -0.20 -7.59 -12.64
C ASN A 101 0.72 -8.82 -12.65
N ASP A 102 0.98 -9.42 -13.82
CA ASP A 102 1.81 -10.62 -13.92
C ASP A 102 3.25 -10.37 -13.49
N ARG A 103 3.79 -9.20 -13.83
CA ARG A 103 5.16 -8.80 -13.47
C ARG A 103 5.29 -8.55 -11.97
N VAL A 104 4.34 -7.84 -11.36
CA VAL A 104 4.30 -7.63 -9.91
C VAL A 104 4.13 -8.97 -9.19
N THR A 105 3.16 -9.77 -9.61
CA THR A 105 2.88 -11.09 -9.03
C THR A 105 4.11 -12.00 -9.11
N SER A 106 4.84 -12.00 -10.24
CA SER A 106 6.08 -12.76 -10.39
C SER A 106 7.17 -12.31 -9.42
N ARG A 107 7.37 -11.00 -9.23
CA ARG A 107 8.34 -10.47 -8.25
C ARG A 107 7.94 -10.77 -6.82
N VAL A 108 6.67 -10.58 -6.47
CA VAL A 108 6.15 -10.91 -5.13
C VAL A 108 6.34 -12.39 -4.82
N ARG A 109 6.15 -13.29 -5.80
CA ARG A 109 6.40 -14.73 -5.63
C ARG A 109 7.85 -15.06 -5.24
N GLN A 110 8.82 -14.24 -5.63
CA GLN A 110 10.22 -14.44 -5.25
C GLN A 110 10.49 -14.13 -3.77
N CYS A 111 9.58 -13.41 -3.11
CA CYS A 111 9.67 -13.07 -1.69
C CYS A 111 9.10 -14.15 -0.76
N LEU A 112 8.32 -15.10 -1.30
CA LEU A 112 7.53 -16.06 -0.52
C LEU A 112 8.37 -17.21 0.03
#